data_AF-A0A533Y8A1-F1
#
_entry.id   AF-A0A533Y8A1-F1
#
_cell.length_a   1.000
_cell.length_b   1.000
_cell.length_c   1.000
_cell.angle_alpha   90.00
_cell.angle_beta   90.00
_cell.angle_gamma   90.00
#
_symmetry.space_group_name_H-M   'P 1'
#
loop_
_entity.id
_entity.type
_entity.pdbx_description
1 polymer ?
#
loop_
_entity_poly.entity_id
_entity_poly.type
_entity_poly.pdbx_seq_one_letter_code
_entity_poly.pdbx_strand_id
1 'polypeptide(L)'
;MGKESATAEPILFTPDELILLGDTQFFRAKARIMTKMKAVLEGVYGDLQKELAGVDLLAPEGFNPTAHQFVKGEHLEDFPYQYLDYFKHFQGEEKFTFRTLLWWGHHIVFALILQGGHLTQYKKNLMNRYAKVADQGLALCLGSTPWEWKRGEGYTMELTWERKNELQALLDRRSFVKLA
;
A
#
# COMPACT_ATOMS: atom_id res chain seq x y z
N MET A 1 28.49 -31.95 -38.31
CA MET A 1 27.48 -31.06 -37.70
C MET A 1 28.17 -30.23 -36.63
N GLY A 2 28.60 -29.02 -36.98
CA GLY A 2 29.22 -28.10 -36.04
C GLY A 2 28.15 -27.49 -35.12
N LYS A 3 28.37 -27.56 -33.81
CA LYS A 3 27.61 -26.77 -32.84
C LYS A 3 28.10 -25.33 -32.97
N GLU A 4 27.24 -24.42 -33.43
CA GLU A 4 27.45 -22.99 -33.27
C GLU A 4 27.55 -22.68 -31.78
N SER A 5 28.75 -22.28 -31.36
CA SER A 5 29.00 -21.70 -30.05
C SER A 5 28.39 -20.30 -30.05
N ALA A 6 27.26 -20.11 -29.39
CA ALA A 6 26.70 -18.78 -29.14
C ALA A 6 27.73 -17.95 -28.37
N THR A 7 28.32 -16.95 -29.03
CA THR A 7 29.20 -15.96 -28.39
C THR A 7 28.35 -15.11 -27.45
N ALA A 8 28.59 -15.24 -26.15
CA ALA A 8 27.94 -14.37 -25.16
C ALA A 8 28.37 -12.92 -25.41
N GLU A 9 27.39 -12.02 -25.53
CA GLU A 9 27.67 -10.59 -25.65
C GLU A 9 28.41 -10.09 -24.39
N PRO A 10 29.37 -9.16 -24.55
CA PRO A 10 30.08 -8.57 -23.41
C PRO A 10 29.11 -7.76 -22.55
N ILE A 11 29.11 -8.02 -21.24
CA ILE A 11 28.37 -7.21 -20.27
C ILE A 11 29.11 -5.87 -20.11
N LEU A 12 28.49 -4.78 -20.56
CA LEU A 12 29.06 -3.43 -20.51
C LEU A 12 28.20 -2.53 -19.62
N PHE A 13 28.83 -1.91 -18.63
CA PHE A 13 28.21 -0.86 -17.82
C PHE A 13 28.33 0.50 -18.53
N THR A 14 27.28 1.29 -18.43
CA THR A 14 27.29 2.70 -18.81
C THR A 14 28.19 3.51 -17.87
N PRO A 15 28.68 4.69 -18.30
CA PRO A 15 29.44 5.59 -17.41
C PRO A 15 28.70 5.94 -16.11
N ASP A 16 27.38 6.17 -16.19
CA ASP A 16 26.56 6.49 -15.02
C ASP A 16 26.45 5.31 -14.04
N GLU A 17 26.31 4.08 -14.55
CA GLU A 17 26.32 2.87 -13.72
C GLU A 17 27.66 2.67 -13.02
N LEU A 18 28.78 2.95 -13.68
CA LEU A 18 30.11 2.88 -13.07
C LEU A 18 30.28 3.91 -11.95
N ILE A 19 29.74 5.11 -12.11
CA ILE A 19 29.71 6.14 -11.06
C ILE A 19 28.89 5.64 -9.87
N LEU A 20 27.68 5.12 -10.10
CA LEU A 20 26.80 4.62 -9.04
C LEU A 20 27.39 3.39 -8.32
N LEU A 21 28.06 2.49 -9.05
CA LEU A 21 28.76 1.33 -8.47
C LEU A 21 29.85 1.77 -7.47
N GLY A 22 30.51 2.90 -7.74
CA GLY A 22 31.52 3.48 -6.86
C GLY A 22 30.97 4.38 -5.75
N ASP A 23 29.69 4.74 -5.77
CA ASP A 23 29.12 5.73 -4.85
C ASP A 23 28.81 5.15 -3.47
N THR A 24 29.82 5.20 -2.59
CA THR A 24 29.65 4.80 -1.18
C THR A 24 28.81 5.77 -0.35
N GLN A 25 28.65 7.02 -0.78
CA GLN A 25 27.90 8.03 -0.03
C GLN A 25 26.40 7.80 -0.18
N PHE A 26 25.94 7.49 -1.39
CA PHE A 26 24.54 7.18 -1.68
C PHE A 26 24.04 6.03 -0.82
N PHE A 27 24.73 4.89 -0.77
CA PHE A 27 24.28 3.75 0.02
C PHE A 27 24.28 4.02 1.53
N ARG A 28 25.23 4.82 2.03
CA ARG A 28 25.21 5.27 3.44
C ARG A 28 24.06 6.22 3.72
N ALA A 29 23.74 7.13 2.80
CA ALA A 29 22.58 8.01 2.90
C ALA A 29 21.28 7.20 2.87
N LYS A 30 21.17 6.24 1.95
CA LYS A 30 20.06 5.27 1.87
C LYS A 30 19.86 4.54 3.17
N ALA A 31 20.93 3.97 3.76
CA ALA A 31 20.82 3.31 5.06
C ALA A 31 20.24 4.23 6.14
N ARG A 32 20.75 5.48 6.26
CA ARG A 32 20.23 6.47 7.22
C ARG A 32 18.77 6.82 6.98
N ILE A 33 18.37 7.00 5.72
CA ILE A 33 16.98 7.33 5.36
C ILE A 33 16.06 6.15 5.67
N MET A 34 16.46 4.91 5.36
CA MET A 34 15.69 3.71 5.69
C MET A 34 15.51 3.52 7.21
N THR A 35 16.47 3.94 8.03
CA THR A 35 16.29 3.98 9.50
C THR A 35 15.25 5.02 9.90
N LYS A 36 15.27 6.21 9.29
CA LYS A 36 14.29 7.27 9.58
C LYS A 36 12.89 6.89 9.13
N MET A 37 12.73 6.25 7.98
CA MET A 37 11.44 5.72 7.51
C MET A 37 10.82 4.75 8.53
N LYS A 38 11.63 3.87 9.12
CA LYS A 38 11.17 2.94 10.15
C LYS A 38 10.70 3.69 11.40
N ALA A 39 11.46 4.67 11.86
CA ALA A 39 11.07 5.50 13.00
C ALA A 39 9.76 6.27 12.76
N VAL A 40 9.53 6.76 11.53
CA VAL A 40 8.25 7.38 11.15
C VAL A 40 7.11 6.36 11.26
N LEU A 41 7.29 5.14 10.74
CA LEU A 41 6.29 4.08 10.84
C LEU A 41 6.01 3.67 12.30
N GLU A 42 7.04 3.62 13.15
CA GLU A 42 6.90 3.34 14.58
C GLU A 42 6.09 4.44 15.30
N GLY A 43 6.30 5.71 14.93
CA GLY A 43 5.47 6.82 15.40
C GLY A 43 4.01 6.70 14.97
N VAL A 44 3.78 6.43 13.68
CA VAL A 44 2.42 6.20 13.14
C VAL A 44 1.73 5.03 13.83
N TYR A 45 2.45 3.94 14.11
CA TYR A 45 1.91 2.81 14.87
C TYR A 45 1.42 3.24 16.25
N GLY A 46 2.26 3.96 17.01
CA GLY A 46 1.91 4.45 18.34
C GLY A 46 0.70 5.39 18.34
N ASP A 47 0.54 6.21 17.31
CA ASP A 47 -0.61 7.12 17.19
C ASP A 47 -1.88 6.38 16.75
N LEU A 48 -1.80 5.46 15.78
CA LEU A 48 -2.93 4.61 15.40
C LEU A 48 -3.43 3.76 16.57
N GLN A 49 -2.53 3.28 17.44
CA GLN A 49 -2.93 2.56 18.65
C GLN A 49 -3.80 3.41 19.58
N LYS A 50 -3.47 4.70 19.75
CA LYS A 50 -4.24 5.62 20.60
C LYS A 50 -5.57 5.98 19.94
N GLU A 51 -5.56 6.32 18.66
CA GLU A 51 -6.76 6.73 17.91
C GLU A 51 -7.79 5.60 17.80
N LEU A 52 -7.33 4.35 17.69
CA LEU A 52 -8.20 3.17 17.59
C LEU A 52 -8.52 2.54 18.95
N ALA A 53 -8.00 3.07 20.06
CA ALA A 53 -8.29 2.56 21.39
C ALA A 53 -9.76 2.75 21.73
N GLY A 54 -10.48 1.64 21.98
CA GLY A 54 -11.90 1.67 22.32
C GLY A 54 -12.84 1.93 21.14
N VAL A 55 -12.32 2.00 19.91
CA VAL A 55 -13.15 2.03 18.70
C VAL A 55 -13.70 0.63 18.45
N ASP A 56 -15.02 0.51 18.35
CA ASP A 56 -15.67 -0.74 17.96
C ASP A 56 -15.53 -0.95 16.44
N LEU A 57 -14.80 -1.99 16.07
CA LEU A 57 -14.49 -2.34 14.68
C LEU A 57 -15.34 -3.53 14.28
N LEU A 58 -15.96 -3.44 13.10
CA LEU A 58 -16.47 -4.62 12.42
C LEU A 58 -15.27 -5.46 11.95
N ALA A 59 -14.79 -6.32 12.83
CA ALA A 59 -13.57 -7.09 12.65
C ALA A 59 -13.89 -8.52 12.15
N PRO A 60 -13.01 -9.14 11.35
CA PRO A 60 -13.17 -10.53 10.90
C PRO A 60 -12.99 -11.53 12.05
N GLU A 61 -13.35 -12.80 11.80
CA GLU A 61 -13.12 -13.89 12.75
C GLU A 61 -11.62 -14.06 13.03
N GLY A 62 -11.25 -14.37 14.29
CA GLY A 62 -9.84 -14.51 14.67
C GLY A 62 -9.05 -13.20 14.63
N PHE A 63 -9.72 -12.05 14.61
CA PHE A 63 -9.09 -10.74 14.70
C PHE A 63 -8.29 -10.59 16.00
N ASN A 64 -7.07 -10.05 15.87
CA ASN A 64 -6.20 -9.72 16.99
C ASN A 64 -5.93 -8.20 17.00
N PRO A 65 -6.44 -7.45 18.00
CA PRO A 65 -6.25 -6.01 18.12
C PRO A 65 -4.82 -5.59 18.49
N THR A 66 -3.88 -6.51 18.59
CA THR A 66 -2.45 -6.20 18.80
C THR A 66 -1.58 -6.58 17.62
N ALA A 67 -2.14 -7.31 16.64
CA ALA A 67 -1.40 -7.79 15.49
C ALA A 67 -0.97 -6.63 14.60
N HIS A 68 0.33 -6.56 14.32
CA HIS A 68 0.92 -5.57 13.43
C HIS A 68 2.12 -6.19 12.71
N GLN A 69 2.58 -5.53 11.65
CA GLN A 69 3.81 -5.90 10.96
C GLN A 69 4.51 -4.67 10.40
N PHE A 70 5.82 -4.61 10.61
CA PHE A 70 6.70 -3.72 9.85
C PHE A 70 7.44 -4.53 8.79
N VAL A 71 7.45 -4.02 7.56
CA VAL A 71 8.15 -4.64 6.43
C VAL A 71 9.07 -3.62 5.78
N LYS A 72 10.20 -4.12 5.29
CA LYS A 72 11.15 -3.41 4.46
C LYS A 72 11.36 -4.20 3.17
N GLY A 73 11.42 -3.52 2.04
CA GLY A 73 11.77 -4.12 0.76
C GLY A 73 12.51 -3.14 -0.16
N GLU A 74 13.01 -3.67 -1.26
CA GLU A 74 13.86 -2.95 -2.21
C GLU A 74 13.32 -3.02 -3.67
N HIS A 75 12.23 -3.76 -3.89
CA HIS A 75 11.75 -4.13 -5.24
C HIS A 75 10.28 -3.78 -5.48
N LEU A 76 9.79 -2.66 -4.94
CA LEU A 76 8.52 -2.12 -5.41
C LEU A 76 8.81 -1.23 -6.62
N GLU A 77 8.68 -1.83 -7.82
CA GLU A 77 9.17 -1.27 -9.10
C GLU A 77 10.66 -0.88 -9.03
N ASP A 78 11.47 -1.71 -8.35
CA ASP A 78 12.91 -1.48 -8.11
C ASP A 78 13.25 -0.28 -7.22
N PHE A 79 12.24 0.25 -6.50
CA PHE A 79 12.46 1.27 -5.47
C PHE A 79 12.37 0.71 -4.05
N PRO A 80 13.16 1.26 -3.11
CA PRO A 80 13.04 0.96 -1.69
C PRO A 80 11.70 1.36 -1.12
N TYR A 81 11.20 0.57 -0.19
CA TYR A 81 9.98 0.89 0.54
C TYR A 81 9.99 0.29 1.94
N GLN A 82 9.18 0.89 2.81
CA GLN A 82 8.83 0.31 4.10
C GLN A 82 7.34 0.51 4.35
N TYR A 83 6.71 -0.43 5.04
CA TYR A 83 5.33 -0.26 5.45
C TYR A 83 5.03 -0.82 6.83
N LEU A 84 4.00 -0.25 7.45
CA LEU A 84 3.30 -0.78 8.61
C LEU A 84 1.96 -1.35 8.14
N ASP A 85 1.64 -2.57 8.56
CA ASP A 85 0.27 -3.09 8.59
C ASP A 85 -0.24 -3.08 10.03
N TYR A 86 -1.35 -2.39 10.28
CA TYR A 86 -2.04 -2.39 11.57
C TYR A 86 -3.55 -2.16 11.38
N PHE A 87 -4.43 -3.06 11.78
CA PHE A 87 -4.15 -4.40 12.29
C PHE A 87 -3.68 -5.32 11.17
N LYS A 88 -2.74 -6.21 11.46
CA LYS A 88 -2.28 -7.19 10.48
C LYS A 88 -3.19 -8.42 10.51
N HIS A 89 -4.26 -8.42 9.72
CA HIS A 89 -5.10 -9.60 9.52
C HIS A 89 -5.15 -10.00 8.04
N PHE A 90 -4.48 -11.11 7.73
CA PHE A 90 -4.46 -11.75 6.41
C PHE A 90 -4.65 -13.26 6.60
N GLN A 91 -5.87 -13.76 6.38
CA GLN A 91 -6.21 -15.18 6.55
C GLN A 91 -7.04 -15.67 5.37
N GLY A 92 -6.49 -16.60 4.57
CA GLY A 92 -7.12 -17.02 3.33
C GLY A 92 -7.41 -15.83 2.40
N GLU A 93 -8.68 -15.65 2.05
CA GLU A 93 -9.14 -14.50 1.25
C GLU A 93 -9.41 -13.24 2.07
N GLU A 94 -9.50 -13.35 3.41
CA GLU A 94 -9.78 -12.20 4.29
C GLU A 94 -8.56 -11.30 4.43
N LYS A 95 -8.78 -10.00 4.21
CA LYS A 95 -7.79 -8.94 4.39
C LYS A 95 -8.45 -7.82 5.19
N PHE A 96 -7.84 -7.45 6.30
CA PHE A 96 -8.25 -6.33 7.12
C PHE A 96 -6.99 -5.67 7.67
N THR A 97 -6.63 -4.50 7.14
CA THR A 97 -5.46 -3.74 7.59
C THR A 97 -5.60 -2.26 7.29
N PHE A 98 -5.05 -1.41 8.16
CA PHE A 98 -4.60 -0.08 7.78
C PHE A 98 -3.10 -0.17 7.46
N ARG A 99 -2.75 0.06 6.20
CA ARG A 99 -1.37 0.11 5.73
C ARG A 99 -0.88 1.55 5.65
N THR A 100 0.25 1.83 6.29
CA THR A 100 1.05 3.02 5.98
C THR A 100 2.26 2.58 5.17
N LEU A 101 2.35 3.00 3.91
CA LEU A 101 3.45 2.70 3.00
C LEU A 101 4.28 3.95 2.74
N LEU A 102 5.58 3.90 3.00
CA LEU A 102 6.53 4.89 2.52
C LEU A 102 7.27 4.30 1.33
N TRP A 103 6.99 4.79 0.14
CA TRP A 103 7.61 4.35 -1.10
C TRP A 103 8.62 5.38 -1.56
N TRP A 104 9.91 5.04 -1.47
CA TRP A 104 11.00 5.96 -1.78
C TRP A 104 10.88 6.44 -3.22
N GLY A 105 11.04 7.76 -3.43
CA GLY A 105 11.01 8.37 -4.76
C GLY A 105 9.60 8.54 -5.33
N HIS A 106 8.58 8.13 -4.56
CA HIS A 106 7.19 8.18 -4.94
C HIS A 106 6.43 9.02 -3.89
N HIS A 107 5.70 8.36 -2.99
CA HIS A 107 4.82 9.01 -2.04
C HIS A 107 4.61 8.16 -0.78
N ILE A 108 3.95 8.76 0.20
CA ILE A 108 3.44 8.05 1.38
C ILE A 108 1.96 7.76 1.15
N VAL A 109 1.52 6.53 1.44
CA VAL A 109 0.13 6.09 1.31
C VAL A 109 -0.38 5.65 2.66
N PHE A 110 -1.58 6.10 3.03
CA PHE A 110 -2.35 5.57 4.15
C PHE A 110 -3.58 4.88 3.59
N ALA A 111 -3.65 3.55 3.67
CA ALA A 111 -4.70 2.79 3.01
C ALA A 111 -5.44 1.86 3.98
N LEU A 112 -6.77 1.90 3.96
CA LEU A 112 -7.61 0.85 4.54
C LEU A 112 -7.88 -0.22 3.48
N ILE A 113 -7.49 -1.46 3.74
CA ILE A 113 -7.67 -2.61 2.85
C ILE A 113 -8.63 -3.61 3.48
N LEU A 114 -9.71 -3.91 2.75
CA LEU A 114 -10.82 -4.74 3.20
C LEU A 114 -11.16 -5.78 2.13
N GLN A 115 -11.17 -7.06 2.50
CA GLN A 115 -11.59 -8.19 1.68
C GLN A 115 -12.09 -9.30 2.61
N GLY A 116 -13.06 -10.11 2.17
CA GLY A 116 -13.55 -11.24 2.97
C GLY A 116 -15.03 -11.13 3.37
N GLY A 117 -15.41 -11.82 4.45
CA GLY A 117 -16.80 -12.12 4.79
C GLY A 117 -17.64 -10.87 5.07
N HIS A 118 -17.03 -9.81 5.59
CA HIS A 118 -17.71 -8.56 5.93
C HIS A 118 -17.74 -7.52 4.80
N LEU A 119 -17.22 -7.83 3.61
CA LEU A 119 -17.07 -6.85 2.53
C LEU A 119 -18.38 -6.15 2.14
N THR A 120 -19.47 -6.90 2.04
CA THR A 120 -20.81 -6.35 1.75
C THR A 120 -21.21 -5.30 2.80
N GLN A 121 -20.95 -5.58 4.08
CA GLN A 121 -21.26 -4.66 5.17
C GLN A 121 -20.32 -3.44 5.17
N TYR A 122 -19.03 -3.60 4.84
CA TYR A 122 -18.11 -2.47 4.69
C TYR A 122 -18.56 -1.50 3.60
N LYS A 123 -18.93 -2.02 2.41
CA LYS A 123 -19.45 -1.22 1.30
C LYS A 123 -20.71 -0.47 1.71
N LYS A 124 -21.67 -1.16 2.34
CA LYS A 124 -22.90 -0.54 2.87
C LYS A 124 -22.58 0.56 3.89
N ASN A 125 -21.64 0.32 4.80
CA ASN A 125 -21.22 1.30 5.80
C ASN A 125 -20.61 2.56 5.19
N LEU A 126 -19.76 2.40 4.16
CA LEU A 126 -19.16 3.50 3.41
C LEU A 126 -20.25 4.34 2.73
N MET A 127 -21.18 3.69 2.01
CA MET A 127 -22.21 4.39 1.25
C MET A 127 -23.23 5.09 2.15
N ASN A 128 -23.58 4.49 3.30
CA ASN A 128 -24.45 5.12 4.30
C ASN A 128 -23.82 6.36 4.94
N ARG A 129 -22.49 6.42 5.01
CA ARG A 129 -21.73 7.52 5.62
C ARG A 129 -20.99 8.36 4.58
N TYR A 130 -21.33 8.21 3.29
CA TYR A 130 -20.57 8.81 2.19
C TYR A 130 -20.41 10.33 2.35
N ALA A 131 -21.48 10.98 2.82
CA ALA A 131 -21.49 12.41 3.13
C ALA A 131 -20.39 12.89 4.07
N LYS A 132 -19.87 12.01 4.95
CA LYS A 132 -18.82 12.34 5.92
C LYS A 132 -17.41 12.10 5.37
N VAL A 133 -17.29 11.39 4.26
CA VAL A 133 -15.99 10.99 3.68
C VAL A 133 -15.74 11.61 2.31
N ALA A 134 -16.78 12.08 1.63
CA ALA A 134 -16.65 12.82 0.39
C ALA A 134 -15.81 14.09 0.61
N ASP A 135 -14.96 14.39 -0.37
CA ASP A 135 -14.04 15.55 -0.39
C ASP A 135 -13.04 15.61 0.78
N GLN A 136 -12.79 14.49 1.46
CA GLN A 136 -11.78 14.38 2.52
C GLN A 136 -10.41 13.93 2.00
N GLY A 137 -10.16 14.04 0.69
CA GLY A 137 -8.91 13.62 0.07
C GLY A 137 -8.72 12.09 0.00
N LEU A 138 -9.80 11.33 0.10
CA LEU A 138 -9.79 9.86 -0.02
C LEU A 138 -10.04 9.43 -1.47
N ALA A 139 -9.42 8.33 -1.87
CA ALA A 139 -9.60 7.72 -3.18
C ALA A 139 -9.79 6.19 -3.09
N LEU A 140 -10.68 5.66 -3.94
CA LEU A 140 -10.84 4.23 -4.17
C LEU A 140 -9.76 3.72 -5.12
N CYS A 141 -9.09 2.63 -4.76
CA CYS A 141 -8.22 1.88 -5.66
C CYS A 141 -9.02 1.28 -6.83
N LEU A 142 -8.57 1.54 -8.06
CA LEU A 142 -9.17 1.00 -9.28
C LEU A 142 -8.47 -0.26 -9.81
N GLY A 143 -7.28 -0.59 -9.29
CA GLY A 143 -6.52 -1.78 -9.68
C GLY A 143 -7.27 -3.10 -9.50
N SER A 144 -6.77 -4.16 -10.15
CA SER A 144 -7.33 -5.52 -10.06
C SER A 144 -6.99 -6.22 -8.74
N THR A 145 -6.01 -5.72 -8.00
CA THR A 145 -5.57 -6.23 -6.69
C THR A 145 -5.46 -5.09 -5.68
N PRO A 146 -5.52 -5.36 -4.36
CA PRO A 146 -5.30 -4.32 -3.35
C PRO A 146 -3.86 -3.77 -3.33
N TRP A 147 -2.94 -4.38 -4.08
CA TRP A 147 -1.50 -4.09 -4.05
C TRP A 147 -1.04 -3.09 -5.11
N GLU A 148 -1.96 -2.49 -5.87
CA GLU A 148 -1.65 -1.38 -6.79
C GLU A 148 -1.42 -0.07 -6.02
N TRP A 149 -0.21 0.49 -6.02
CA TRP A 149 0.16 1.67 -5.21
C TRP A 149 0.27 2.97 -6.01
N LYS A 150 0.15 2.90 -7.34
CA LYS A 150 0.06 4.08 -8.18
C LYS A 150 -1.21 4.87 -7.88
N ARG A 151 -1.17 6.16 -8.18
CA ARG A 151 -2.27 7.10 -7.98
C ARG A 151 -2.51 7.90 -9.24
N GLY A 152 -3.70 8.48 -9.34
CA GLY A 152 -4.13 9.26 -10.49
C GLY A 152 -5.00 8.47 -11.46
N GLU A 153 -5.15 9.00 -12.67
CA GLU A 153 -6.02 8.46 -13.70
C GLU A 153 -5.72 6.97 -13.98
N GLY A 154 -6.77 6.16 -14.04
CA GLY A 154 -6.67 4.70 -14.22
C GLY A 154 -6.31 3.90 -12.97
N TYR A 155 -5.68 4.50 -11.96
CA TYR A 155 -5.24 3.80 -10.75
C TYR A 155 -6.15 4.04 -9.54
N THR A 156 -6.66 5.26 -9.40
CA THR A 156 -7.48 5.67 -8.26
C THR A 156 -8.62 6.57 -8.68
N MET A 157 -9.70 6.54 -7.92
CA MET A 157 -10.84 7.42 -8.08
C MET A 157 -11.11 8.18 -6.78
N GLU A 158 -11.01 9.50 -6.81
CA GLU A 158 -11.34 10.34 -5.65
C GLU A 158 -12.82 10.20 -5.25
N LEU A 159 -13.06 10.16 -3.94
CA LEU A 159 -14.39 10.16 -3.35
C LEU A 159 -14.88 11.60 -3.25
N THR A 160 -15.52 12.09 -4.31
CA THR A 160 -16.17 13.41 -4.31
C THR A 160 -17.69 13.30 -4.30
N TRP A 161 -18.40 14.35 -3.90
CA TRP A 161 -19.88 14.33 -3.85
C TRP A 161 -20.53 13.88 -5.16
N GLU A 162 -20.03 14.41 -6.28
CA GLU A 162 -20.54 14.15 -7.64
C GLU A 162 -20.39 12.68 -8.05
N ARG A 163 -19.40 11.99 -7.48
CA ARG A 163 -19.03 10.62 -7.87
C ARG A 163 -19.68 9.53 -7.03
N LYS A 164 -20.65 9.87 -6.17
CA LYS A 164 -21.33 8.90 -5.30
C LYS A 164 -21.94 7.72 -6.07
N ASN A 165 -22.61 8.00 -7.19
CA ASN A 165 -23.28 6.96 -7.99
C ASN A 165 -22.28 6.08 -8.72
N GLU A 166 -21.20 6.69 -9.24
CA GLU A 166 -20.08 5.97 -9.85
C GLU A 166 -19.40 5.04 -8.83
N LEU A 167 -19.20 5.53 -7.60
CA LEU A 167 -18.61 4.75 -6.52
C LEU A 167 -19.46 3.52 -6.20
N GLN A 168 -20.77 3.70 -6.05
CA GLN A 168 -21.68 2.58 -5.79
C GLN A 168 -21.55 1.50 -6.88
N ALA A 169 -21.61 1.89 -8.15
CA ALA A 169 -21.50 0.97 -9.28
C ALA A 169 -20.16 0.22 -9.32
N LEU A 170 -19.06 0.89 -8.93
CA LEU A 170 -17.75 0.25 -8.82
C LEU A 170 -17.71 -0.75 -7.67
N LEU A 171 -18.17 -0.34 -6.48
CA LEU A 171 -18.15 -1.19 -5.28
C LEU A 171 -18.93 -2.49 -5.48
N ASP A 172 -20.07 -2.44 -6.18
CA ASP A 172 -20.92 -3.62 -6.39
C ASP A 172 -20.20 -4.77 -7.12
N ARG A 173 -19.19 -4.45 -7.94
CA ARG A 173 -18.46 -5.43 -8.77
C ARG A 173 -17.11 -5.85 -8.18
N ARG A 174 -16.68 -5.23 -7.07
CA ARG A 174 -15.32 -5.45 -6.51
C ARG A 174 -15.30 -6.57 -5.49
N SER A 175 -14.30 -7.43 -5.54
CA SER A 175 -14.03 -8.45 -4.51
C SER A 175 -13.25 -7.92 -3.31
N PHE A 176 -12.80 -6.67 -3.33
CA PHE A 176 -12.14 -5.98 -2.22
C PHE A 176 -12.45 -4.48 -2.25
N VAL A 177 -12.14 -3.78 -1.17
CA VAL A 177 -12.13 -2.32 -1.10
C VAL A 177 -10.77 -1.89 -0.59
N LYS A 178 -10.13 -0.94 -1.29
CA LYS A 178 -8.98 -0.20 -0.78
C LYS A 178 -9.26 1.28 -0.91
N LEU A 179 -9.32 1.97 0.21
CA LEU A 179 -9.42 3.43 0.29
C LEU A 179 -8.06 3.97 0.71
N ALA A 180 -7.51 4.93 -0.03
CA ALA A 180 -6.17 5.50 0.15
C ALA A 180 -6.18 7.02 0.03
#